data_AF-A0A519RGZ1-F1
#
_entry.id   AF-A0A519RGZ1-F1
#
_cell.length_a   1.000
_cell.length_b   1.000
_cell.length_c   1.000
_cell.angle_alpha   90.00
_cell.angle_beta   90.00
_cell.angle_gamma   90.00
#
_symmetry.space_group_name_H-M   'P 1'
#
loop_
_entity.id
_entity.type
_entity.pdbx_description
1 polymer ?
#
loop_
_entity_poly.entity_id
_entity_poly.type
_entity_poly.pdbx_seq_one_letter_code
_entity_poly.pdbx_strand_id
1 'polypeptide(L)'
;MKTITPYKWEINNNKYHFVTDNFCVYDIVFEYSEKFFDEYCTSCKDIFEMTINCLSHDCPVYDSRAGLTVCKIVEEVLSESCNGIMYRIYDGDGKQERREMRFDRWIELYDSEDKIDQLSQEFCEEECDKYFLLVDKGCKNYPVVVHDFNYRCKECEESGDMIQYGE
;
A
#
# COMPACT_ATOMS: atom_id res chain seq x y z
N MET A 1 20.50 -19.51 -8.21
CA MET A 1 20.07 -18.62 -7.11
C MET A 1 19.18 -19.42 -6.18
N LYS A 2 19.31 -19.30 -4.86
CA LYS A 2 18.34 -19.93 -3.94
C LYS A 2 17.01 -19.20 -4.11
N THR A 3 15.94 -19.94 -4.41
CA THR A 3 14.58 -19.41 -4.46
C THR A 3 14.19 -18.99 -3.05
N ILE A 4 14.03 -17.69 -2.82
CA ILE A 4 13.50 -17.17 -1.56
C ILE A 4 12.00 -17.47 -1.57
N THR A 5 11.48 -18.09 -0.52
CA THR A 5 10.04 -18.41 -0.37
C THR A 5 9.46 -17.57 0.75
N PRO A 6 8.20 -17.11 0.68
CA PRO A 6 7.62 -16.29 1.74
C PRO A 6 7.60 -17.03 3.08
N TYR A 7 7.49 -16.29 4.18
CA TYR A 7 7.07 -16.87 5.45
C TYR A 7 5.61 -17.32 5.33
N LYS A 8 5.21 -18.27 6.18
CA LYS A 8 3.80 -18.59 6.32
C LYS A 8 3.14 -17.50 7.16
N TRP A 9 1.96 -17.07 6.73
CA TRP A 9 1.11 -16.19 7.51
C TRP A 9 -0.20 -16.88 7.88
N GLU A 10 -0.87 -16.33 8.88
CA GLU A 10 -2.24 -16.66 9.26
C GLU A 10 -3.05 -15.37 9.40
N ILE A 11 -4.37 -15.46 9.35
CA ILE A 11 -5.26 -14.32 9.56
C ILE A 11 -5.79 -14.39 10.99
N ASN A 12 -5.53 -13.37 11.80
CA ASN A 12 -5.99 -13.25 13.18
C ASN A 12 -6.58 -11.86 13.42
N ASN A 13 -7.85 -11.78 13.84
CA ASN A 13 -8.57 -10.53 14.08
C ASN A 13 -8.46 -9.52 12.91
N ASN A 14 -8.65 -9.99 11.67
CA ASN A 14 -8.52 -9.20 10.43
C ASN A 14 -7.12 -8.64 10.17
N LYS A 15 -6.08 -9.26 10.73
CA LYS A 15 -4.68 -8.93 10.48
C LYS A 15 -3.96 -10.14 9.90
N TYR A 16 -3.08 -9.89 8.94
CA TYR A 16 -2.15 -10.91 8.47
C TYR A 16 -0.97 -10.96 9.43
N HIS A 17 -0.77 -12.13 10.04
CA HIS A 17 0.22 -12.35 11.06
C HIS A 17 1.28 -13.34 10.56
N PHE A 18 2.56 -12.99 10.66
CA PHE A 18 3.64 -13.93 10.38
C PHE A 18 4.83 -13.76 11.31
N VAL A 19 5.55 -14.87 11.51
CA VAL A 19 6.74 -14.95 12.35
C VAL A 19 7.94 -15.33 11.49
N THR A 20 9.02 -14.57 11.58
CA THR A 20 10.26 -14.84 10.84
C THR A 20 11.09 -15.95 11.50
N ASP A 21 12.11 -16.45 10.80
CA ASP A 21 13.03 -17.45 11.35
C ASP A 21 13.82 -16.93 12.57
N ASN A 22 13.91 -15.60 12.73
CA ASN A 22 14.53 -14.93 13.87
C ASN A 22 13.52 -14.55 14.97
N PHE A 23 12.32 -15.14 14.96
CA PHE A 23 11.24 -14.89 15.92
C PHE A 23 10.72 -13.46 15.92
N CYS A 24 10.92 -12.72 14.83
CA CYS A 24 10.33 -11.41 14.66
C CYS A 24 8.87 -11.56 14.26
N VAL A 25 7.99 -10.85 14.96
CA VAL A 25 6.55 -10.96 14.78
C VAL A 25 6.05 -9.75 14.02
N TYR A 26 5.29 -9.98 12.95
CA TYR A 26 4.71 -8.95 12.10
C TYR A 26 3.19 -9.07 12.03
N ASP A 27 2.52 -7.94 12.18
CA ASP A 27 1.10 -7.77 11.85
C ASP A 27 0.98 -6.81 10.66
N ILE A 28 0.29 -7.24 9.61
CA ILE A 28 -0.13 -6.37 8.50
C ILE A 28 -1.63 -6.15 8.62
N VAL A 29 -2.03 -4.89 8.59
CA VAL A 29 -3.43 -4.46 8.72
C VAL A 29 -3.82 -3.68 7.48
N PHE A 30 -5.01 -3.97 6.95
CA PHE A 30 -5.64 -3.22 5.87
C PHE A 30 -6.92 -2.60 6.42
N GLU A 31 -6.92 -1.28 6.57
CA GLU A 31 -8.05 -0.53 7.10
C GLU A 31 -8.55 0.44 6.04
N TYR A 32 -9.85 0.67 5.98
CA TYR A 32 -10.36 1.72 5.11
C TYR A 32 -9.89 3.07 5.63
N SER A 33 -9.27 3.88 4.76
CA SER A 33 -8.79 5.19 5.18
C SER A 33 -9.95 6.19 5.19
N GLU A 34 -10.72 6.17 6.27
CA GLU A 34 -11.81 7.13 6.52
C GLU A 34 -11.28 8.56 6.42
N LYS A 35 -10.07 8.79 6.94
CA LYS A 35 -9.38 10.08 6.86
C LYS A 35 -9.41 10.67 5.44
N PHE A 36 -9.13 9.84 4.43
CA PHE A 36 -8.99 10.31 3.07
C PHE A 36 -10.15 9.94 2.15
N PHE A 37 -11.12 9.10 2.51
CA PHE A 37 -12.10 8.64 1.51
C PHE A 37 -13.56 8.57 2.00
N ASP A 38 -13.87 8.96 3.24
CA ASP A 38 -15.21 8.76 3.83
C ASP A 38 -16.37 9.47 3.09
N GLU A 39 -16.09 10.50 2.30
CA GLU A 39 -17.12 11.34 1.64
C GLU A 39 -17.67 10.77 0.32
N TYR A 40 -17.03 9.78 -0.32
CA TYR A 40 -17.33 9.44 -1.71
C TYR A 40 -18.31 8.27 -1.90
N CYS A 41 -18.40 7.31 -0.97
CA CYS A 41 -19.43 6.25 -0.97
C CYS A 41 -19.33 5.35 0.27
N THR A 42 -20.39 5.25 1.08
CA THR A 42 -20.40 4.40 2.30
C THR A 42 -20.30 2.89 2.00
N SER A 43 -20.55 2.46 0.76
CA SER A 43 -20.49 1.07 0.30
C SER A 43 -19.34 0.78 -0.67
N CYS A 44 -18.59 1.80 -1.10
CA CYS A 44 -17.52 1.69 -2.09
C CYS A 44 -16.23 2.06 -1.38
N LYS A 45 -15.71 1.09 -0.62
CA LYS A 45 -14.44 1.24 0.09
C LYS A 45 -13.33 0.82 -0.87
N ASP A 46 -13.00 1.69 -1.81
CA ASP A 46 -12.15 1.35 -2.94
C ASP A 46 -10.65 1.51 -2.64
N ILE A 47 -10.23 2.13 -1.53
CA ILE A 47 -8.81 2.24 -1.13
C ILE A 47 -8.63 1.87 0.35
N PHE A 48 -7.73 0.91 0.62
CA PHE A 48 -7.30 0.53 1.95
C PHE A 48 -5.94 1.10 2.29
N GLU A 49 -5.76 1.60 3.50
CA GLU A 49 -4.46 1.91 4.06
C GLU A 49 -3.83 0.66 4.67
N MET A 50 -2.62 0.34 4.22
CA MET A 50 -1.81 -0.74 4.76
C MET A 50 -0.87 -0.21 5.85
N THR A 51 -0.91 -0.86 7.01
CA THR A 51 0.08 -0.67 8.08
C THR A 51 0.87 -1.95 8.31
N ILE A 52 2.20 -1.84 8.38
CA ILE A 52 3.11 -2.96 8.67
C ILE A 52 3.72 -2.75 10.06
N ASN A 53 3.31 -3.55 11.04
CA ASN A 53 3.79 -3.47 12.41
C ASN A 53 4.78 -4.61 12.70
N CYS A 54 6.06 -4.29 12.99
CA CYS A 54 6.95 -5.24 13.67
C CYS A 54 6.73 -5.11 15.19
N LEU A 55 6.24 -6.16 15.83
CA LEU A 55 5.95 -6.21 17.26
C LEU A 55 7.18 -6.56 18.11
N SER A 56 8.32 -6.85 17.47
CA SER A 56 9.57 -7.23 18.11
C SER A 56 10.56 -6.07 18.14
N HIS A 57 11.31 -5.90 19.23
CA HIS A 57 12.26 -4.78 19.33
C HIS A 57 13.56 -5.00 18.52
N ASP A 58 13.94 -6.25 18.26
CA ASP A 58 15.20 -6.63 17.62
C ASP A 58 15.01 -7.21 16.21
N CYS A 59 14.02 -6.72 15.46
CA CYS A 59 13.82 -7.07 14.05
C CYS A 59 15.10 -6.73 13.24
N PRO A 60 15.68 -7.67 12.45
CA PRO A 60 16.82 -7.36 11.61
C PRO A 60 16.45 -6.26 10.61
N VAL A 61 17.37 -5.32 10.39
CA VAL A 61 17.17 -4.15 9.51
C VAL A 61 16.83 -4.57 8.07
N TYR A 62 17.29 -5.75 7.67
CA TYR A 62 17.05 -6.34 6.36
C TYR A 62 16.68 -7.82 6.47
N ASP A 63 15.41 -8.12 6.26
CA ASP A 63 14.90 -9.46 5.99
C ASP A 63 14.18 -9.44 4.64
N SER A 64 14.85 -9.92 3.59
CA SER A 64 14.25 -9.96 2.24
C SER A 64 13.08 -10.93 2.15
N ARG A 65 13.02 -11.93 3.03
CA ARG A 65 11.92 -12.90 3.09
C ARG A 65 10.68 -12.26 3.74
N ALA A 66 10.87 -11.37 4.71
CA ALA A 66 9.78 -10.58 5.27
C ALA A 66 9.16 -9.65 4.21
N GLY A 67 10.00 -8.96 3.43
CA GLY A 67 9.51 -8.16 2.29
C GLY A 67 8.74 -8.98 1.26
N LEU A 68 9.25 -10.14 0.86
CA LEU A 68 8.53 -11.09 -0.01
C LEU A 68 7.17 -11.49 0.58
N THR A 69 7.11 -11.69 1.89
CA THR A 69 5.87 -12.10 2.56
C THR A 69 4.83 -10.99 2.51
N VAL A 70 5.23 -9.75 2.80
CA VAL A 70 4.37 -8.56 2.68
C VAL A 70 3.80 -8.45 1.27
N CYS A 71 4.62 -8.62 0.22
CA CYS A 71 4.15 -8.51 -1.15
C CYS A 71 3.19 -9.61 -1.55
N LYS A 72 3.40 -10.85 -1.07
CA LYS A 72 2.45 -11.93 -1.31
C LYS A 72 1.11 -11.72 -0.62
N ILE A 73 1.10 -11.10 0.55
CA ILE A 73 -0.12 -10.68 1.22
C ILE A 73 -0.82 -9.57 0.44
N VAL A 74 -0.08 -8.57 -0.06
CA VAL A 74 -0.62 -7.49 -0.91
C VAL A 74 -1.24 -8.05 -2.19
N GLU A 75 -0.54 -8.96 -2.89
CA GLU A 75 -1.07 -9.64 -4.08
C GLU A 75 -2.37 -10.40 -3.77
N GLU A 76 -2.42 -11.12 -2.64
CA GLU A 76 -3.62 -11.83 -2.19
C GLU A 76 -4.80 -10.86 -2.03
N VAL A 77 -4.60 -9.75 -1.30
CA VAL A 77 -5.64 -8.73 -1.08
C VAL A 77 -6.12 -8.07 -2.38
N LEU A 78 -5.20 -7.70 -3.27
CA LEU A 78 -5.54 -7.12 -4.58
C LEU A 78 -6.25 -8.12 -5.51
N SER A 79 -5.98 -9.42 -5.37
CA SER A 79 -6.64 -10.45 -6.17
C SER A 79 -8.05 -10.79 -5.66
N GLU A 80 -8.29 -10.65 -4.36
CA GLU A 80 -9.58 -10.91 -3.73
C GLU A 80 -10.54 -9.71 -3.81
N SER A 81 -9.99 -8.50 -3.92
CA SER A 81 -10.75 -7.25 -3.95
C SER A 81 -10.27 -6.34 -5.08
N CYS A 82 -11.20 -5.75 -5.84
CA CYS A 82 -10.86 -4.74 -6.85
C CYS A 82 -10.47 -3.38 -6.22
N ASN A 83 -9.89 -3.38 -5.03
CA ASN A 83 -9.58 -2.18 -4.27
C ASN A 83 -8.10 -1.81 -4.47
N GLY A 84 -7.79 -0.54 -4.28
CA GLY A 84 -6.44 -0.04 -4.12
C GLY A 84 -5.92 -0.27 -2.71
N ILE A 85 -4.61 -0.41 -2.59
CA ILE A 85 -3.90 -0.42 -1.31
C ILE A 85 -2.94 0.74 -1.31
N MET A 86 -3.08 1.65 -0.34
CA MET A 86 -2.14 2.73 -0.12
C MET A 86 -1.21 2.44 1.07
N TYR A 87 0.03 2.90 0.99
CA TYR A 87 1.04 2.74 2.02
C TYR A 87 1.76 4.05 2.30
N ARG A 88 1.72 4.50 3.56
CA ARG A 88 2.40 5.72 4.01
C ARG A 88 3.91 5.51 4.10
N ILE A 89 4.66 6.41 3.50
CA ILE A 89 6.10 6.53 3.70
C ILE A 89 6.35 7.47 4.87
N TYR A 90 6.49 6.91 6.06
CA TYR A 90 6.88 7.68 7.24
C TYR A 90 8.23 8.36 7.02
N ASP A 91 8.34 9.64 7.34
CA ASP A 91 9.53 10.47 7.16
C ASP A 91 10.03 11.13 8.47
N GLY A 92 9.27 11.06 9.56
CA GLY A 92 9.61 11.67 10.85
C GLY A 92 10.90 11.15 11.52
N ASP A 93 11.53 10.11 10.98
CA ASP A 93 12.85 9.61 11.41
C ASP A 93 13.96 9.76 10.35
N GLY A 94 13.70 10.50 9.25
CA GLY A 94 14.66 10.77 8.18
C GLY A 94 15.03 9.56 7.32
N LYS A 95 14.23 8.49 7.33
CA LYS A 95 14.48 7.26 6.56
C LYS A 95 13.51 7.05 5.40
N GLN A 96 12.79 8.09 4.98
CA GLN A 96 11.80 8.00 3.89
C GLN A 96 12.39 7.42 2.61
N GLU A 97 13.56 7.91 2.17
CA GLU A 97 14.22 7.46 0.93
C GLU A 97 14.53 5.95 0.96
N ARG A 98 14.91 5.43 2.13
CA ARG A 98 15.18 3.99 2.30
C ARG A 98 13.90 3.16 2.32
N ARG A 99 12.78 3.71 2.77
CA ARG A 99 11.47 3.04 2.75
C ARG A 99 10.92 3.01 1.33
N GLU A 100 11.04 4.12 0.60
CA GLU A 100 10.67 4.24 -0.81
C GLU A 100 11.47 3.26 -1.68
N MET A 101 12.81 3.33 -1.66
CA MET A 101 13.64 2.39 -2.41
C MET A 101 13.37 0.92 -2.06
N ARG A 102 12.99 0.64 -0.81
CA ARG A 102 12.63 -0.71 -0.36
C ARG A 102 11.31 -1.15 -0.96
N PHE A 103 10.33 -0.26 -0.97
CA PHE A 103 8.99 -0.51 -1.49
C PHE A 103 9.03 -0.69 -3.01
N ASP A 104 9.70 0.20 -3.74
CA ASP A 104 9.88 0.08 -5.20
C ASP A 104 10.54 -1.24 -5.57
N ARG A 105 11.65 -1.58 -4.89
CA ARG A 105 12.35 -2.84 -5.12
C ARG A 105 11.47 -4.06 -4.81
N TRP A 106 10.58 -3.94 -3.84
CA TRP A 106 9.63 -5.02 -3.56
C TRP A 106 8.68 -5.18 -4.75
N ILE A 107 8.03 -4.12 -5.21
CA ILE A 107 7.11 -4.18 -6.34
C ILE A 107 7.80 -4.67 -7.62
N GLU A 108 8.97 -4.14 -7.98
CA GLU A 108 9.74 -4.58 -9.15
C GLU A 108 10.07 -6.08 -9.15
N LEU A 109 10.30 -6.66 -7.96
CA LEU A 109 10.63 -8.08 -7.83
C LEU A 109 9.41 -9.00 -7.95
N TYR A 110 8.20 -8.47 -7.72
CA TYR A 110 7.00 -9.29 -7.54
C TYR A 110 5.93 -9.06 -8.59
N ASP A 111 5.86 -7.88 -9.20
CA ASP A 111 5.00 -7.64 -10.35
C ASP A 111 5.65 -8.11 -11.67
N SER A 112 5.94 -9.41 -11.75
CA SER A 112 6.57 -10.01 -12.94
C SER A 112 5.70 -9.96 -14.20
N GLU A 113 4.41 -9.63 -14.05
CA GLU A 113 3.42 -9.62 -15.13
C GLU A 113 2.92 -8.20 -15.47
N ASP A 114 3.50 -7.15 -14.88
CA ASP A 114 3.12 -5.74 -15.08
C ASP A 114 1.61 -5.48 -14.79
N LYS A 115 1.05 -6.23 -13.83
CA LYS A 115 -0.37 -6.19 -13.45
C LYS A 115 -0.68 -5.12 -12.44
N ILE A 116 0.28 -4.72 -11.62
CA ILE A 116 0.08 -3.78 -10.53
C ILE A 116 0.58 -2.42 -11.00
N ASP A 117 -0.29 -1.42 -10.97
CA ASP A 117 0.15 -0.04 -11.12
C ASP A 117 0.56 0.53 -9.76
N GLN A 118 1.63 1.33 -9.77
CA GLN A 118 2.14 2.01 -8.59
C GLN A 118 2.12 3.51 -8.83
N LEU A 119 1.33 4.23 -8.05
CA LEU A 119 1.28 5.69 -8.08
C LEU A 119 1.78 6.25 -6.75
N SER A 120 2.32 7.47 -6.76
CA SER A 120 2.76 8.15 -5.54
C SER A 120 2.15 9.54 -5.45
N GLN A 121 1.75 9.93 -4.26
CA GLN A 121 1.19 11.25 -3.99
C GLN A 121 1.53 11.73 -2.59
N GLU A 122 1.63 13.04 -2.44
CA GLU A 122 1.71 13.70 -1.14
C GLU A 122 0.33 14.24 -0.77
N PHE A 123 -0.18 13.84 0.40
CA PHE A 123 -1.40 14.41 0.98
C PHE A 123 -0.99 15.43 2.03
N CYS A 124 -1.23 16.70 1.74
CA CYS A 124 -0.91 17.82 2.62
C CYS A 124 -2.19 18.34 3.30
N GLU A 125 -2.31 18.12 4.61
CA GLU A 125 -3.30 18.78 5.45
C GLU A 125 -2.60 19.84 6.32
N GLU A 126 -2.11 19.44 7.49
CA GLU A 126 -1.26 20.25 8.37
C GLU A 126 0.23 19.84 8.24
N GLU A 127 0.46 18.55 7.98
CA GLU A 127 1.73 17.94 7.61
C GLU A 127 1.54 17.23 6.26
N CYS A 128 2.59 17.19 5.44
CA CYS A 128 2.57 16.49 4.16
C CYS A 128 3.07 15.07 4.34
N ASP A 129 2.23 14.10 4.01
CA ASP A 129 2.58 12.69 4.04
C ASP A 129 2.64 12.11 2.63
N LYS A 130 3.73 11.43 2.30
CA LYS A 130 3.86 10.70 1.04
C LYS A 130 3.24 9.31 1.14
N TYR A 131 2.39 8.97 0.19
CA TYR A 131 1.77 7.66 0.05
C TYR A 131 2.08 7.06 -1.31
N PHE A 132 2.17 5.74 -1.33
CA PHE A 132 2.12 4.95 -2.55
C PHE A 132 0.80 4.23 -2.65
N LEU A 133 0.15 4.28 -3.81
CA LEU A 133 -0.99 3.45 -4.18
C LEU A 133 -0.51 2.25 -5.00
N LEU A 134 -1.04 1.08 -4.68
CA LEU A 134 -0.95 -0.16 -5.46
C LEU A 134 -2.36 -0.55 -5.91
N VAL A 135 -2.52 -0.83 -7.20
CA VAL A 135 -3.82 -1.24 -7.76
C VAL A 135 -3.63 -2.18 -8.94
N ASP A 136 -4.46 -3.23 -9.03
CA ASP A 136 -4.44 -4.14 -10.19
C ASP A 136 -5.07 -3.46 -11.42
N LYS A 137 -4.30 -3.31 -12.50
CA LYS A 137 -4.70 -2.72 -13.79
C LYS A 137 -5.86 -3.47 -14.46
N GLY A 138 -6.01 -4.77 -14.17
CA GLY A 138 -7.07 -5.63 -14.67
C GLY A 138 -8.39 -5.50 -13.90
N CYS A 139 -8.41 -4.81 -12.75
CA CYS A 139 -9.60 -4.66 -11.94
C CYS A 139 -10.58 -3.63 -12.49
N LYS A 140 -11.88 -3.92 -12.40
CA LYS A 140 -12.96 -3.03 -12.91
C LYS A 140 -12.98 -1.64 -12.26
N ASN A 141 -12.53 -1.53 -11.00
CA ASN A 141 -12.54 -0.27 -10.24
C ASN A 141 -11.22 0.51 -10.40
N TYR A 142 -10.25 0.02 -11.16
CA TYR A 142 -8.98 0.70 -11.42
C TYR A 142 -9.12 2.21 -11.74
N PRO A 143 -9.95 2.65 -12.70
CA PRO A 143 -10.02 4.08 -13.03
C PRO A 143 -10.58 4.93 -11.88
N VAL A 144 -11.47 4.36 -11.06
CA VAL A 144 -12.04 5.03 -9.88
C VAL A 144 -10.98 5.15 -8.78
N VAL A 145 -10.28 4.06 -8.48
CA VAL A 145 -9.20 4.03 -7.48
C VAL A 145 -8.09 5.03 -7.83
N VAL A 146 -7.64 5.04 -9.09
CA VAL A 146 -6.60 5.95 -9.56
C VAL A 146 -7.08 7.40 -9.52
N HIS A 147 -8.33 7.66 -9.91
CA HIS A 147 -8.94 8.99 -9.81
C HIS A 147 -8.97 9.44 -8.35
N ASP A 148 -9.60 8.68 -7.46
CA ASP A 148 -9.83 9.09 -6.07
C ASP A 148 -8.52 9.32 -5.30
N PHE A 149 -7.49 8.53 -5.59
CA PHE A 149 -6.15 8.77 -5.07
C PHE A 149 -5.61 10.12 -5.56
N ASN A 150 -5.59 10.36 -6.87
CA ASN A 150 -5.03 11.59 -7.48
C ASN A 150 -5.77 12.88 -7.09
N TYR A 151 -7.10 12.85 -7.03
CA TYR A 151 -7.92 14.06 -6.89
C TYR A 151 -8.05 14.58 -5.44
N ARG A 152 -7.59 13.83 -4.44
CA ARG A 152 -7.59 14.28 -3.03
C ARG A 152 -6.45 15.25 -2.69
N CYS A 153 -5.74 15.80 -3.67
CA CYS A 153 -4.89 16.98 -3.48
C CYS A 153 -5.78 18.22 -3.35
N LYS A 154 -5.88 18.78 -2.14
CA LYS A 154 -6.62 20.02 -1.84
C LYS A 154 -6.20 21.20 -2.72
N GLU A 155 -4.93 21.26 -3.15
CA GLU A 155 -4.43 22.28 -4.09
C GLU A 155 -4.93 22.08 -5.53
N CYS A 156 -5.24 20.85 -5.96
CA CYS A 156 -5.81 20.58 -7.28
C CYS A 156 -7.31 20.89 -7.37
N GLU A 157 -8.04 20.78 -6.26
CA GLU A 157 -9.41 21.31 -6.16
C GLU A 157 -9.42 22.84 -6.26
N GLU A 158 -8.42 23.52 -5.70
CA GLU A 158 -8.29 24.98 -5.77
C GLU A 158 -7.74 25.48 -7.12
N SER A 159 -6.93 24.68 -7.84
CA SER A 159 -6.35 25.07 -9.13
C SER A 159 -7.29 24.90 -10.34
N GLY A 160 -8.42 24.21 -10.17
CA GLY A 160 -9.47 24.13 -11.20
C GLY A 160 -9.11 23.30 -12.44
N ASP A 161 -8.06 22.47 -12.38
CA ASP A 161 -7.69 21.55 -13.45
C ASP A 161 -8.61 20.33 -13.47
N MET A 162 -9.90 20.57 -13.75
CA MET A 162 -10.85 19.52 -14.12
C MET A 162 -10.51 19.04 -15.54
N ILE A 163 -9.90 17.85 -15.63
CA ILE A 163 -9.85 17.11 -16.88
C ILE A 163 -11.29 16.74 -17.24
N GLN A 164 -11.83 17.44 -18.25
CA GLN A 164 -13.12 17.11 -18.85
C GLN A 164 -13.03 15.72 -19.48
N TYR A 165 -13.78 14.76 -18.95
CA TYR A 165 -14.03 13.52 -19.67
C TYR A 165 -15.01 13.82 -20.81
N GLY A 166 -14.51 13.65 -22.04
CA GLY A 166 -15.32 13.65 -23.24
C GLY A 166 -16.32 12.48 -23.22
N GLU A 167 -17.51 12.82 -23.71
CA GLU A 167 -18.76 12.06 -23.90
C GLU A 167 -18.68 10.54 -24.10
#